data_AF-A0A9P3LKX1-F1
#
_entry.id   AF-A0A9P3LKX1-F1
#
_cell.length_a   1.000
_cell.length_b   1.000
_cell.length_c   1.000
_cell.angle_alpha   90.00
_cell.angle_beta   90.00
_cell.angle_gamma   90.00
#
_symmetry.space_group_name_H-M   'P 1'
#
loop_
_entity.id
_entity.type
_entity.pdbx_description
1 polymer ?
#
loop_
_entity_poly.entity_id
_entity_poly.type
_entity_poly.pdbx_seq_one_letter_code
_entity_poly.pdbx_strand_id
1 'polypeptide(L)'
;MEGTSSRLGVSAWQQMLRGVLDVDERKVGDCKDDIDTLMVFAGLFSAVLTAFLVESYTILQPDPHDEMTFLLRQSLFRNYTVNTGYLNSTSPTLEAPPFEAPLWAVRVNALWFASLVCSLATASIAMLVKQWLREYLAIEWTVPQEKLRAWQYRKAAIADWRVFGIASALPLLSQASLALFFLGLYFFTSAIDDRIGRSTMPLVADWAFFLVMTTLAPLISPRCPYKIPPLKGVQLS
;
A
#
# COMPACT_ATOMS: atom_id res chain seq x y z
N MET A 1 27.23 49.31 -32.45
CA MET A 1 27.70 48.15 -31.65
C MET A 1 26.56 47.45 -30.88
N GLU A 2 25.30 47.89 -30.98
CA GLU A 2 24.17 47.25 -30.28
C GLU A 2 23.75 45.85 -30.77
N GLY A 3 24.06 45.48 -32.02
CA GLY A 3 23.60 44.22 -32.61
C GLY A 3 24.26 42.94 -32.05
N THR A 4 25.43 43.05 -31.40
CA THR A 4 26.15 41.91 -30.82
C THR A 4 25.72 41.64 -29.37
N SER A 5 25.39 42.68 -28.61
CA SER A 5 24.89 42.58 -27.23
C SER A 5 23.53 41.87 -27.16
N SER A 6 22.61 42.19 -28.08
CA SER A 6 21.28 41.55 -28.14
C SER A 6 21.35 40.06 -28.51
N ARG A 7 22.24 39.67 -29.43
CA ARG A 7 22.45 38.27 -29.82
C ARG A 7 23.06 37.43 -28.70
N LEU A 8 24.00 37.99 -27.93
CA LEU A 8 24.58 37.34 -26.76
C LEU A 8 23.54 37.10 -25.67
N GLY A 9 22.68 38.09 -25.39
CA GLY A 9 21.56 37.96 -24.46
C GLY A 9 20.61 36.82 -24.84
N VAL A 10 20.17 36.75 -26.09
CA VAL A 10 19.26 35.69 -26.57
C VAL A 10 19.89 34.29 -26.44
N SER A 11 21.19 34.15 -26.74
CA SER A 11 21.90 32.88 -26.62
C SER A 11 22.08 32.42 -25.16
N ALA A 12 22.34 33.35 -24.24
CA ALA A 12 22.46 33.07 -22.81
C ALA A 12 21.11 32.65 -22.21
N TRP A 13 20.01 33.31 -22.60
CA TRP A 13 18.65 32.93 -22.21
C TRP A 13 18.26 31.54 -22.72
N GLN A 14 18.64 31.19 -23.95
CA GLN A 14 18.41 29.86 -24.51
C GLN A 14 19.19 28.77 -23.76
N GLN A 15 20.44 29.04 -23.37
CA GLN A 15 21.22 28.11 -22.55
C GLN A 15 20.61 27.91 -21.16
N MET A 16 20.19 29.00 -20.49
CA MET A 16 19.57 28.89 -19.18
C MET A 16 18.22 28.14 -19.23
N LEU A 17 17.41 28.39 -20.27
CA LEU A 17 16.15 27.69 -20.49
C LEU A 17 16.35 26.19 -20.73
N ARG A 18 17.34 25.81 -21.55
CA ARG A 18 17.69 24.40 -21.76
C ARG A 18 18.09 23.73 -20.43
N GLY A 19 18.96 24.36 -19.65
CA GLY A 19 19.39 23.79 -18.36
C GLY A 19 18.23 23.59 -17.38
N VAL A 20 17.27 24.51 -17.34
CA VAL A 20 16.09 24.37 -16.46
C VAL A 20 15.15 23.25 -16.92
N LEU A 21 14.93 23.12 -18.24
CA LEU A 21 14.10 22.06 -18.80
C LEU A 21 14.74 20.67 -18.60
N ASP A 22 16.05 20.55 -18.83
CA ASP A 22 16.78 19.30 -18.61
C ASP A 22 16.69 18.82 -17.16
N VAL A 23 16.79 19.75 -16.19
CA VAL A 23 16.64 19.40 -14.76
C VAL A 23 15.23 18.92 -14.44
N ASP A 24 14.22 19.49 -15.09
CA ASP A 24 12.82 19.15 -14.87
C ASP A 24 12.46 17.80 -15.48
N GLU A 25 12.92 17.56 -16.71
CA GLU A 25 12.79 16.27 -17.39
C GLU A 25 13.46 15.14 -16.60
N ARG A 26 14.66 15.38 -16.05
CA ARG A 26 15.33 14.43 -15.16
C ARG A 26 14.50 14.11 -13.92
N LYS A 27 13.95 15.11 -13.23
CA LYS A 27 13.11 14.89 -12.04
C LYS A 27 11.84 14.09 -12.37
N VAL A 28 11.23 14.37 -13.52
CA VAL A 28 10.07 13.61 -13.99
C VAL A 28 10.45 12.18 -14.32
N GLY A 29 11.62 11.98 -14.95
CA GLY A 29 12.22 10.66 -15.18
C GLY A 29 12.40 9.88 -13.89
N ASP A 30 13.14 10.43 -12.92
CA ASP A 30 13.39 9.80 -11.63
C ASP A 30 12.09 9.43 -10.90
N CYS A 31 11.11 10.34 -10.87
CA CYS A 31 9.80 10.10 -10.27
C CYS A 31 9.04 8.95 -10.96
N LYS A 32 9.16 8.82 -12.29
CA LYS A 32 8.53 7.75 -13.05
C LYS A 32 9.18 6.41 -12.76
N ASP A 33 10.50 6.37 -12.62
CA ASP A 33 11.25 5.15 -12.31
C ASP A 33 10.95 4.67 -10.87
N ASP A 34 10.82 5.60 -9.92
CA ASP A 34 10.36 5.31 -8.55
C ASP A 34 8.94 4.70 -8.55
N ILE A 35 8.03 5.28 -9.33
CA ILE A 35 6.66 4.77 -9.49
C ILE A 35 6.65 3.35 -10.08
N ASP A 36 7.48 3.09 -11.09
CA ASP A 36 7.56 1.78 -11.73
C ASP A 36 8.07 0.71 -10.77
N THR A 37 9.06 1.06 -9.95
CA THR A 37 9.55 0.21 -8.86
C THR A 37 8.45 -0.07 -7.83
N LEU A 38 7.70 0.96 -7.43
CA LEU A 38 6.64 0.82 -6.45
C LEU A 38 5.47 -0.03 -6.95
N MET A 39 5.14 0.07 -8.24
CA MET A 39 4.08 -0.71 -8.86
C MET A 39 4.46 -2.19 -8.98
N VAL A 40 5.72 -2.50 -9.28
CA VAL A 40 6.24 -3.89 -9.24
C VAL A 40 6.17 -4.43 -7.81
N PHE A 41 6.60 -3.64 -6.82
CA PHE A 41 6.48 -4.01 -5.40
C PHE A 41 5.03 -4.31 -5.01
N ALA A 42 4.08 -3.46 -5.38
CA ALA A 42 2.66 -3.65 -5.08
C ALA A 42 2.09 -4.94 -5.69
N GLY A 43 2.53 -5.32 -6.91
CA GLY A 43 2.15 -6.57 -7.54
C GLY A 43 2.69 -7.80 -6.82
N LEU A 44 4.00 -7.81 -6.51
CA LEU A 44 4.65 -8.89 -5.76
C LEU A 44 4.05 -9.05 -4.36
N PHE A 45 3.88 -7.94 -3.65
CA PHE A 45 3.28 -7.91 -2.32
C PHE A 45 1.84 -8.44 -2.35
N SER A 46 1.02 -8.02 -3.32
CA SER A 46 -0.35 -8.53 -3.48
C SER A 46 -0.38 -10.03 -3.73
N ALA A 47 0.57 -10.58 -4.51
CA ALA A 47 0.65 -12.02 -4.77
C ALA A 47 0.97 -12.81 -3.50
N VAL A 48 1.98 -12.37 -2.74
CA VAL A 48 2.34 -13.00 -1.46
C VAL A 48 1.18 -12.90 -0.46
N LEU A 49 0.58 -11.72 -0.33
CA LEU A 49 -0.56 -11.47 0.55
C LEU A 49 -1.77 -12.34 0.20
N THR A 50 -2.05 -12.54 -1.09
CA THR A 50 -3.16 -13.39 -1.54
C THR A 50 -2.96 -14.85 -1.12
N ALA A 51 -1.72 -15.35 -1.14
CA ALA A 51 -1.44 -16.72 -0.67
C ALA A 51 -1.79 -16.89 0.82
N PHE A 52 -1.37 -15.95 1.66
CA PHE A 52 -1.75 -15.95 3.08
C PHE A 52 -3.26 -15.78 3.27
N LEU A 53 -3.88 -14.88 2.52
CA LEU A 53 -5.30 -14.58 2.62
C LEU A 53 -6.18 -15.78 2.24
N VAL A 54 -5.82 -16.54 1.20
CA VAL A 54 -6.49 -17.80 0.85
C VAL A 54 -6.39 -18.81 1.97
N GLU A 55 -5.20 -18.97 2.57
CA GLU A 55 -4.99 -19.90 3.68
C GLU A 55 -5.82 -19.50 4.91
N SER A 56 -5.77 -18.24 5.34
CA SER A 56 -6.53 -17.81 6.53
C SER A 56 -8.03 -17.72 6.29
N TYR A 57 -8.48 -17.59 5.04
CA TYR A 57 -9.91 -17.62 4.72
C TYR A 57 -10.53 -18.99 5.03
N THR A 58 -9.76 -20.07 4.90
CA THR A 58 -10.24 -21.42 5.27
C THR A 58 -10.58 -21.53 6.76
N ILE A 59 -9.90 -20.76 7.62
CA ILE A 59 -10.15 -20.72 9.07
C ILE A 59 -11.49 -20.02 9.40
N LEU A 60 -12.03 -19.22 8.47
CA LEU A 60 -13.35 -18.59 8.60
C LEU A 60 -14.48 -19.46 8.05
N GLN A 61 -14.18 -20.61 7.45
CA GLN A 61 -15.18 -21.55 6.98
C GLN A 61 -15.31 -22.73 7.95
N PRO A 62 -16.51 -23.31 8.09
CA PRO A 62 -16.67 -24.57 8.82
C PRO A 62 -15.79 -25.64 8.19
N ASP A 63 -14.95 -26.31 8.98
CA ASP A 63 -14.16 -27.43 8.48
C ASP A 63 -15.12 -28.59 8.13
N PRO A 64 -15.14 -29.09 6.88
CA PRO A 64 -15.94 -30.27 6.52
C PRO A 64 -15.59 -31.49 7.38
N HIS A 65 -14.39 -31.55 7.97
CA HIS A 65 -14.01 -32.59 8.91
C HIS A 65 -14.67 -32.44 10.28
N ASP A 66 -14.92 -31.21 10.75
CA ASP A 66 -15.68 -30.97 11.98
C ASP A 66 -17.16 -31.35 11.82
N GLU A 67 -17.74 -31.08 10.66
CA GLU A 67 -19.10 -31.55 10.33
C GLU A 67 -19.13 -33.09 10.26
N MET A 68 -18.14 -33.72 9.63
CA MET A 68 -18.02 -35.18 9.58
C MET A 68 -17.83 -35.80 10.96
N THR A 69 -16.98 -35.23 11.83
CA THR A 69 -16.77 -35.75 13.19
C THR A 69 -18.00 -35.53 14.07
N PHE A 70 -18.73 -34.43 13.88
CA PHE A 70 -20.04 -34.20 14.51
C PHE A 70 -21.05 -35.26 14.09
N LEU A 71 -21.19 -35.52 12.79
CA LEU A 71 -22.07 -36.57 12.26
C LEU A 71 -21.66 -37.96 12.74
N LEU A 72 -20.36 -38.25 12.81
CA LEU A 72 -19.84 -39.52 13.36
C LEU A 72 -20.16 -39.66 14.85
N ARG A 73 -19.94 -38.62 15.66
CA ARG A 73 -20.32 -38.62 17.09
C ARG A 73 -21.82 -38.82 17.25
N GLN A 74 -22.63 -38.12 16.47
CA GLN A 74 -24.09 -38.28 16.48
C GLN A 74 -24.50 -39.72 16.13
N SER A 75 -23.87 -40.33 15.13
CA SER A 75 -24.13 -41.72 14.74
C SER A 75 -23.72 -42.72 15.83
N LEU A 76 -22.61 -42.49 16.54
CA LEU A 76 -22.17 -43.30 17.67
C LEU A 76 -23.14 -43.18 18.86
N PHE A 77 -23.52 -41.96 19.26
CA PHE A 77 -24.49 -41.73 20.32
C PHE A 77 -25.83 -42.39 20.05
N ARG A 78 -26.28 -42.38 18.79
CA ARG A 78 -27.51 -43.07 18.37
C ARG A 78 -27.37 -44.59 18.50
N ASN A 79 -26.21 -45.17 18.16
CA ASN A 79 -25.97 -46.62 18.30
C ASN A 79 -25.89 -47.08 19.77
N TYR A 80 -25.28 -46.30 20.67
CA TYR A 80 -25.19 -46.66 22.10
C TYR A 80 -26.51 -46.55 22.86
N THR A 81 -27.52 -45.86 22.32
CA THR A 81 -28.85 -45.72 22.93
C THR A 81 -29.88 -46.74 22.42
N VAL A 82 -29.54 -47.55 21.39
CA VAL A 82 -30.37 -48.67 20.93
C VAL A 82 -30.10 -49.92 21.79
N ASN A 83 -30.61 -49.97 23.02
CA ASN A 83 -30.59 -51.20 23.82
C ASN A 83 -31.97 -51.68 24.28
N THR A 84 -33.06 -51.20 23.68
CA THR A 84 -34.42 -51.67 24.00
C THR A 84 -35.32 -51.56 22.77
N GLY A 85 -35.41 -52.61 21.94
CA GLY A 85 -36.53 -53.03 21.05
C GLY A 85 -37.45 -52.03 20.31
N TYR A 86 -37.22 -50.72 20.37
CA TYR A 86 -38.13 -49.67 19.94
C TYR A 86 -37.29 -48.52 19.38
N LEU A 87 -37.53 -48.17 18.12
CA LEU A 87 -36.98 -46.97 17.50
C LEU A 87 -37.77 -45.76 18.00
N ASN A 88 -37.28 -45.07 19.02
CA ASN A 88 -37.87 -43.81 19.47
C ASN A 88 -37.46 -42.70 18.50
N SER A 89 -38.34 -42.35 17.56
CA SER A 89 -38.14 -41.26 16.57
C SER A 89 -38.18 -39.85 17.18
N THR A 90 -38.31 -39.73 18.51
CA THR A 90 -38.37 -38.46 19.26
C THR A 90 -37.05 -38.12 19.97
N SER A 91 -35.95 -38.82 19.66
CA SER A 91 -34.64 -38.49 20.22
C SER A 91 -34.25 -37.05 19.86
N PRO A 92 -33.77 -36.22 20.81
CA PRO A 92 -33.35 -34.87 20.52
C PRO A 92 -32.25 -34.92 19.46
N THR A 93 -32.51 -34.38 18.28
CA THR A 93 -31.46 -34.02 17.34
C THR A 93 -30.55 -33.04 18.06
N LEU A 94 -29.32 -33.44 18.35
CA LEU A 94 -28.27 -32.46 18.60
C LEU A 94 -28.21 -31.62 17.32
N GLU A 95 -28.72 -30.40 17.37
CA GLU A 95 -28.40 -29.41 16.35
C GLU A 95 -26.91 -29.12 16.49
N ALA A 96 -26.18 -29.13 15.38
CA ALA A 96 -24.79 -28.70 15.39
C ALA A 96 -24.75 -27.26 15.92
N PRO A 97 -23.86 -26.94 16.87
CA PRO A 97 -23.71 -25.56 17.29
C PRO A 97 -23.41 -24.71 16.04
N PRO A 98 -24.05 -23.54 15.88
CA PRO A 98 -23.78 -22.67 14.75
C PRO A 98 -22.29 -22.35 14.73
N PHE A 99 -21.66 -22.49 13.56
CA PHE A 99 -20.26 -22.16 13.39
C PHE A 99 -20.05 -20.68 13.71
N GLU A 100 -19.26 -20.39 14.74
CA GLU A 100 -18.87 -19.04 15.11
C GLU A 100 -17.37 -18.90 14.88
N ALA A 101 -17.01 -18.11 13.86
CA ALA A 101 -15.61 -17.91 13.51
C ALA A 101 -14.88 -17.21 14.66
N PRO A 102 -13.65 -17.63 14.99
CA PRO A 102 -12.93 -17.04 16.10
C PRO A 102 -12.62 -15.57 15.82
N LEU A 103 -12.85 -14.70 16.83
CA LEU A 103 -12.69 -13.24 16.71
C LEU A 103 -11.30 -12.81 16.22
N TRP A 104 -10.25 -13.56 16.59
CA TRP A 104 -8.88 -13.30 16.14
C TRP A 104 -8.73 -13.50 14.62
N ALA A 105 -9.37 -14.53 14.04
CA ALA A 105 -9.27 -14.83 12.62
C ALA A 105 -9.99 -13.77 11.78
N VAL A 106 -11.14 -13.28 12.26
CA VAL A 106 -11.85 -12.15 11.64
C VAL A 106 -10.97 -10.90 11.60
N ARG A 107 -10.27 -10.58 12.70
CA ARG A 107 -9.37 -9.43 12.77
C ARG A 107 -8.17 -9.57 11.83
N VAL A 108 -7.54 -10.75 11.78
CA VAL A 108 -6.41 -11.04 10.87
C VAL A 108 -6.84 -10.87 9.41
N ASN A 109 -7.97 -11.47 9.02
CA ASN A 109 -8.49 -11.33 7.66
C ASN A 109 -8.81 -9.88 7.32
N ALA A 110 -9.46 -9.15 8.23
CA ALA A 110 -9.74 -7.73 8.03
C ALA A 110 -8.46 -6.90 7.83
N LEU A 111 -7.40 -7.15 8.61
CA LEU A 111 -6.09 -6.50 8.46
C LEU A 111 -5.44 -6.83 7.11
N TRP A 112 -5.49 -8.10 6.68
CA TRP A 112 -4.92 -8.52 5.40
C TRP A 112 -5.71 -7.97 4.20
N PHE A 113 -7.05 -7.98 4.24
CA PHE A 113 -7.86 -7.30 3.24
C PHE A 113 -7.56 -5.80 3.18
N ALA A 114 -7.45 -5.12 4.33
CA ALA A 114 -7.09 -3.72 4.38
C ALA A 114 -5.70 -3.46 3.77
N SER A 115 -4.72 -4.32 4.07
CA SER A 115 -3.39 -4.23 3.47
C SER A 115 -3.43 -4.40 1.95
N LEU A 116 -4.24 -5.33 1.43
CA LEU A 116 -4.42 -5.59 0.00
C LEU A 116 -5.02 -4.37 -0.69
N VAL A 117 -6.09 -3.81 -0.12
CA VAL A 117 -6.76 -2.62 -0.65
C VAL A 117 -5.80 -1.42 -0.67
N CYS A 118 -5.03 -1.20 0.40
CA CYS A 118 -4.02 -0.14 0.42
C CYS A 118 -2.93 -0.33 -0.65
N SER A 119 -2.47 -1.56 -0.88
CA SER A 119 -1.49 -1.88 -1.93
C SER A 119 -2.04 -1.56 -3.33
N LEU A 120 -3.26 -2.03 -3.63
CA LEU A 120 -3.92 -1.77 -4.91
C LEU A 120 -4.25 -0.28 -5.11
N ALA A 121 -4.66 0.41 -4.05
CA ALA A 121 -4.89 1.86 -4.08
C ALA A 121 -3.58 2.63 -4.35
N THR A 122 -2.46 2.18 -3.77
CA THR A 122 -1.15 2.77 -4.06
C THR A 122 -0.81 2.59 -5.54
N ALA A 123 -0.99 1.39 -6.09
CA ALA A 123 -0.74 1.11 -7.50
C ALA A 123 -1.63 1.94 -8.44
N SER A 124 -2.91 2.10 -8.12
CA SER A 124 -3.85 2.89 -8.94
C SER A 124 -3.50 4.38 -8.94
N ILE A 125 -3.14 4.96 -7.79
CA ILE A 125 -2.68 6.35 -7.70
C ILE A 125 -1.35 6.51 -8.44
N ALA A 126 -0.44 5.55 -8.30
CA ALA A 126 0.85 5.56 -9.00
C ALA A 126 0.69 5.59 -10.53
N MET A 127 -0.26 4.80 -11.07
CA MET A 127 -0.62 4.85 -12.48
C MET A 127 -1.15 6.21 -12.92
N LEU A 128 -2.04 6.84 -12.14
CA LEU A 128 -2.57 8.19 -12.43
C LEU A 128 -1.45 9.23 -12.46
N VAL A 129 -0.55 9.22 -11.47
CA VAL A 129 0.61 10.12 -11.45
C VAL A 129 1.50 9.90 -12.68
N LYS A 130 1.75 8.64 -13.05
CA LYS A 130 2.52 8.31 -14.26
C LYS A 130 1.86 8.84 -15.54
N GLN A 131 0.52 8.79 -15.63
CA GLN A 131 -0.22 9.34 -16.76
C GLN A 131 -0.08 10.87 -16.82
N TRP A 132 -0.22 11.56 -15.69
CA TRP A 132 -0.05 13.01 -15.61
C TRP A 132 1.38 13.45 -15.98
N LEU A 133 2.40 12.72 -15.51
CA LEU A 133 3.80 12.98 -15.86
C LEU A 133 4.09 12.73 -17.34
N ARG A 134 3.42 11.76 -17.97
CA ARG A 134 3.56 11.51 -19.41
C ARG A 134 2.97 12.64 -20.23
N GLU A 135 1.76 13.08 -19.91
CA GLU A 135 1.10 14.22 -20.58
C GLU A 135 1.90 15.51 -20.40
N TYR A 136 2.59 15.64 -19.26
CA TYR A 136 3.50 16.74 -19.02
C TYR A 136 4.67 16.80 -20.01
N LEU A 137 5.26 15.64 -20.35
CA LEU A 137 6.42 15.52 -21.25
C LEU A 137 6.06 15.41 -22.74
N ALA A 138 4.87 14.90 -23.09
CA ALA A 138 4.51 14.52 -24.47
C ALA A 138 4.34 15.69 -25.46
N ILE A 139 4.60 16.92 -25.04
CA ILE A 139 4.24 18.10 -25.80
C ILE A 139 5.48 18.77 -26.42
N GLU A 140 5.64 18.52 -27.72
CA GLU A 140 6.65 19.06 -28.61
C GLU A 140 6.25 20.48 -29.07
N TRP A 141 7.10 21.49 -28.87
CA TRP A 141 6.82 22.87 -29.31
C TRP A 141 7.93 23.43 -30.20
N THR A 142 7.51 24.11 -31.27
CA THR A 142 8.34 24.65 -32.35
C THR A 142 8.92 26.04 -32.07
N VAL A 143 8.42 26.78 -31.06
CA VAL A 143 8.83 28.17 -30.76
C VAL A 143 9.34 28.32 -29.31
N PRO A 144 10.59 28.82 -29.09
CA PRO A 144 11.22 28.84 -27.77
C PRO A 144 10.60 29.83 -26.76
N GLN A 145 9.95 30.90 -27.20
CA GLN A 145 9.30 31.88 -26.30
C GLN A 145 7.93 31.39 -25.80
N GLU A 146 7.17 30.71 -26.65
CA GLU A 146 5.89 30.10 -26.27
C GLU A 146 6.12 28.90 -25.34
N LYS A 147 7.21 28.15 -25.56
CA LYS A 147 7.68 27.07 -24.68
C LYS A 147 7.89 27.55 -23.24
N LEU A 148 8.46 28.74 -23.04
CA LEU A 148 8.73 29.28 -21.69
C LEU A 148 7.44 29.64 -20.94
N ARG A 149 6.49 30.30 -21.62
CA ARG A 149 5.20 30.68 -21.01
C ARG A 149 4.37 29.45 -20.67
N ALA A 150 4.25 28.50 -21.59
CA ALA A 150 3.53 27.26 -21.35
C ALA A 150 4.16 26.43 -20.22
N TRP A 151 5.49 26.35 -20.16
CA TRP A 151 6.21 25.70 -19.07
C TRP A 151 5.96 26.40 -17.73
N GLN A 152 5.99 27.73 -17.67
CA GLN A 152 5.70 28.49 -16.44
C GLN A 152 4.27 28.25 -15.94
N TYR A 153 3.26 28.32 -16.82
CA TYR A 153 1.86 28.06 -16.45
C TYR A 153 1.65 26.62 -15.96
N ARG A 154 2.29 25.63 -16.59
CA ARG A 154 2.17 24.24 -16.16
C ARG A 154 2.99 23.91 -14.93
N LYS A 155 4.13 24.56 -14.72
CA LYS A 155 4.88 24.42 -13.47
C LYS A 155 4.09 24.97 -12.29
N ALA A 156 3.39 26.09 -12.48
CA ALA A 156 2.41 26.58 -11.52
C ALA A 156 1.29 25.54 -11.31
N ALA A 157 0.73 24.99 -12.39
CA ALA A 157 -0.31 23.96 -12.28
C ALA A 157 0.17 22.68 -11.55
N ILE A 158 1.38 22.17 -11.79
CA ILE A 158 1.93 21.01 -11.08
C ILE A 158 2.19 21.31 -9.59
N ALA A 159 2.63 22.53 -9.28
CA ALA A 159 2.81 22.98 -7.91
C ALA A 159 1.46 23.14 -7.19
N ASP A 160 0.46 23.69 -7.88
CA ASP A 160 -0.90 23.90 -7.37
C ASP A 160 -1.63 22.56 -7.17
N TRP A 161 -1.47 21.62 -8.09
CA TRP A 161 -2.05 20.27 -8.01
C TRP A 161 -1.26 19.30 -7.14
N ARG A 162 -0.12 19.73 -6.58
CA ARG A 162 0.74 18.95 -5.68
C ARG A 162 1.06 17.54 -6.19
N VAL A 163 1.26 17.36 -7.51
CA VAL A 163 1.52 16.03 -8.10
C VAL A 163 2.73 15.35 -7.43
N PHE A 164 3.80 16.10 -7.18
CA PHE A 164 4.98 15.61 -6.45
C PHE A 164 4.69 15.32 -4.96
N GLY A 165 3.70 15.99 -4.36
CA GLY A 165 3.24 15.69 -3.00
C GLY A 165 2.42 14.40 -2.93
N ILE A 166 1.63 14.11 -3.95
CA ILE A 166 0.93 12.82 -4.08
C ILE A 166 1.96 11.71 -4.33
N ALA A 167 2.91 11.94 -5.25
CA ALA A 167 3.98 11.00 -5.57
C ALA A 167 4.84 10.67 -4.33
N SER A 168 5.16 11.66 -3.49
CA SER A 168 5.92 11.43 -2.25
C SER A 168 5.12 10.72 -1.16
N ALA A 169 3.79 10.69 -1.24
CA ALA A 169 2.92 9.94 -0.34
C ALA A 169 2.74 8.47 -0.77
N LEU A 170 3.00 8.13 -2.04
CA LEU A 170 2.87 6.76 -2.54
C LEU A 170 3.72 5.75 -1.74
N PRO A 171 5.03 6.01 -1.46
CA PRO A 171 5.83 5.10 -0.66
C PRO A 171 5.28 4.95 0.77
N LEU A 172 4.71 6.01 1.35
CA LEU A 172 4.13 5.96 2.69
C LEU A 172 2.91 5.05 2.74
N LEU A 173 2.03 5.13 1.74
CA LEU A 173 0.88 4.24 1.62
C LEU A 173 1.30 2.77 1.42
N SER A 174 2.35 2.55 0.63
CA SER A 174 2.95 1.23 0.44
C SER A 174 3.53 0.65 1.74
N GLN A 175 4.24 1.47 2.52
CA GLN A 175 4.76 1.08 3.84
C GLN A 175 3.63 0.82 4.84
N ALA A 176 2.55 1.60 4.80
CA ALA A 176 1.38 1.37 5.64
C ALA A 176 0.69 0.03 5.32
N SER A 177 0.59 -0.32 4.03
CA SER A 177 0.11 -1.64 3.59
C SER A 177 0.99 -2.77 4.14
N LEU A 178 2.31 -2.62 4.04
CA LEU A 178 3.27 -3.57 4.60
C LEU A 178 3.16 -3.69 6.14
N ALA A 179 2.90 -2.57 6.84
CA ALA A 179 2.70 -2.55 8.28
C ALA A 179 1.47 -3.35 8.70
N LEU A 180 0.35 -3.13 8.01
CA LEU A 180 -0.90 -3.84 8.25
C LEU A 180 -0.71 -5.35 8.03
N PHE A 181 0.05 -5.74 7.01
CA PHE A 181 0.36 -7.15 6.76
C PHE A 181 1.21 -7.78 7.87
N PHE A 182 2.30 -7.14 8.29
CA PHE A 182 3.12 -7.66 9.39
C PHE A 182 2.36 -7.74 10.71
N LEU A 183 1.50 -6.77 10.99
CA LEU A 183 0.62 -6.80 12.16
C LEU A 183 -0.33 -7.99 12.09
N GLY A 184 -0.96 -8.23 10.94
CA GLY A 184 -1.80 -9.41 10.71
C GLY A 184 -1.00 -10.72 10.85
N LEU A 185 0.23 -10.77 10.34
CA LEU A 185 1.11 -11.93 10.42
C LEU A 185 1.50 -12.26 11.87
N TYR A 186 1.79 -11.24 12.68
CA TYR A 186 2.04 -11.42 14.11
C TYR A 186 0.83 -12.05 14.81
N PHE A 187 -0.37 -11.49 14.62
CA PHE A 187 -1.58 -12.02 15.23
C PHE A 187 -1.88 -13.44 14.76
N PHE A 188 -1.76 -13.70 13.45
CA PHE A 188 -1.96 -15.02 12.86
C PHE A 188 -1.02 -16.07 13.48
N THR A 189 0.27 -15.74 13.56
CA THR A 189 1.28 -16.66 14.08
C THR A 189 1.08 -16.93 15.57
N SER A 190 0.77 -15.88 16.36
CA SER A 190 0.49 -16.01 17.78
C SER A 190 -0.77 -16.84 18.07
N ALA A 191 -1.75 -16.84 17.16
CA ALA A 191 -2.98 -17.60 17.32
C ALA A 191 -2.80 -19.10 17.04
N ILE A 192 -1.86 -19.47 16.16
CA ILE A 192 -1.55 -20.87 15.83
C ILE A 192 -0.64 -21.49 16.90
N ASP A 193 0.49 -20.85 17.21
CA ASP A 193 1.42 -21.32 18.21
C ASP A 193 2.20 -20.15 18.83
N ASP A 194 2.05 -20.00 20.15
CA ASP A 194 2.72 -18.98 20.97
C ASP A 194 4.25 -18.99 20.82
N ARG A 195 4.86 -20.14 20.53
CA ARG A 195 6.32 -20.27 20.33
C ARG A 195 6.75 -19.61 19.03
N ILE A 196 5.99 -19.82 17.95
CA ILE A 196 6.30 -19.24 16.64
C ILE A 196 6.04 -17.73 16.71
N GLY A 197 4.96 -17.30 17.37
CA GLY A 197 4.66 -15.88 17.58
C GLY A 197 5.79 -15.12 18.27
N ARG A 198 6.42 -15.73 19.29
CA ARG A 198 7.57 -15.15 20.00
C ARG A 198 8.80 -14.98 19.11
N SER A 199 9.00 -15.87 18.15
CA SER A 199 10.11 -15.76 17.18
C SER A 199 9.85 -14.68 16.12
N THR A 200 8.60 -14.46 15.73
CA THR A 200 8.20 -13.45 14.73
C THR A 200 8.15 -12.03 15.33
N MET A 201 7.87 -11.91 16.63
CA MET A 201 7.80 -10.63 17.35
C MET A 201 9.04 -9.71 17.14
N PRO A 202 10.29 -10.15 17.35
CA PRO A 202 11.45 -9.28 17.17
C PRO A 202 11.59 -8.80 15.72
N LEU A 203 11.31 -9.64 14.72
CA LEU A 203 11.39 -9.24 13.31
C LEU A 203 10.42 -8.11 12.98
N VAL A 204 9.16 -8.23 13.45
CA VAL A 204 8.14 -7.19 13.23
C VAL A 204 8.48 -5.92 14.01
N ALA A 205 8.99 -6.06 15.24
CA ALA A 205 9.40 -4.93 16.07
C ALA A 205 10.59 -4.17 15.46
N ASP A 206 11.60 -4.87 14.96
CA ASP A 206 12.77 -4.28 14.31
C ASP A 206 12.37 -3.50 13.05
N TRP A 207 11.50 -4.08 12.23
CA TRP A 207 10.97 -3.41 11.05
C TRP A 207 10.14 -2.17 11.41
N ALA A 208 9.25 -2.28 12.39
CA ALA A 208 8.44 -1.16 12.85
C ALA A 208 9.32 -0.05 13.44
N PHE A 209 10.35 -0.41 14.22
CA PHE A 209 11.32 0.52 14.76
C PHE A 209 12.07 1.26 13.66
N PHE A 210 12.52 0.54 12.62
CA PHE A 210 13.19 1.15 11.47
C PHE A 210 12.29 2.15 10.73
N LEU A 211 11.01 1.82 10.55
CA LEU A 211 10.04 2.73 9.95
C LEU A 211 9.78 3.96 10.81
N VAL A 212 9.57 3.77 12.10
CA VAL A 212 9.37 4.85 13.07
C VAL A 212 10.59 5.77 13.06
N MET A 213 11.80 5.22 13.10
CA MET A 213 13.02 6.00 13.01
C MET A 213 13.14 6.77 11.69
N THR A 214 12.80 6.16 10.56
CA THR A 214 12.88 6.83 9.24
C THR A 214 11.82 7.92 9.09
N THR A 215 10.63 7.74 9.69
CA THR A 215 9.54 8.73 9.65
C THR A 215 9.68 9.84 10.70
N LEU A 216 10.34 9.58 11.83
CA LEU A 216 10.66 10.58 12.86
C LEU A 216 12.00 11.30 12.63
N ALA A 217 12.91 10.75 11.82
CA ALA A 217 14.15 11.42 11.44
C ALA A 217 13.97 12.87 10.92
N PRO A 218 12.93 13.19 10.11
CA PRO A 218 12.66 14.56 9.67
C PRO A 218 12.12 15.48 10.79
N LEU A 219 11.57 14.93 11.88
CA LEU A 219 11.00 15.68 13.01
C LEU A 219 12.04 16.04 14.07
N ILE A 220 13.07 15.21 14.23
CA ILE A 220 14.12 15.37 15.27
C ILE A 220 15.24 16.31 14.78
N SER A 221 15.41 16.44 13.46
CA SER A 221 16.45 17.26 12.84
C SER A 221 15.87 18.18 11.76
N PRO A 222 15.81 19.51 11.98
CA PRO A 222 15.41 20.48 10.96
C PRO A 222 16.41 20.63 9.79
N ARG A 223 17.44 19.76 9.72
CA ARG A 223 18.45 19.71 8.63
C ARG A 223 18.39 18.42 7.79
N CYS A 224 17.41 17.55 8.00
CA CYS A 224 17.26 16.33 7.20
C CYS A 224 16.72 16.61 5.78
N PRO A 225 17.26 15.95 4.73
CA PRO A 225 16.91 16.19 3.32
C PRO A 225 15.51 15.70 2.92
N TYR A 226 14.79 14.98 3.79
CA TYR A 226 13.38 14.66 3.62
C TYR A 226 12.52 15.90 3.94
N LYS A 227 12.42 16.81 2.96
CA LYS A 227 11.36 17.82 2.97
C LYS A 227 10.03 17.12 2.71
N ILE A 228 9.32 16.76 3.78
CA ILE A 228 7.86 16.65 3.70
C ILE A 228 7.37 18.10 3.53
N PRO A 229 6.75 18.48 2.39
CA PRO A 229 6.20 19.81 2.24
C PRO A 229 4.73 19.78 2.68
N PRO A 230 4.43 20.20 3.92
CA PRO A 230 3.20 20.93 4.13
C PRO A 230 3.46 22.25 4.86
N LEU A 231 2.70 23.26 4.46
CA LEU A 231 2.53 24.55 5.17
C LEU A 231 3.65 25.59 5.00
N LYS A 232 3.89 25.99 3.74
CA LYS A 232 4.36 27.36 3.44
C LYS A 232 3.20 28.36 3.25
N GLY A 233 2.02 28.05 3.82
CA GLY A 233 0.78 28.81 3.64
C GLY A 233 0.32 29.63 4.85
N VAL A 234 1.07 29.67 5.96
CA VAL A 234 0.62 30.38 7.20
C VAL A 234 1.67 31.39 7.69
N GLN A 235 2.37 32.05 6.77
CA GLN A 235 3.22 33.20 7.08
C GLN A 235 3.13 34.24 5.95
N LEU A 236 1.93 34.76 5.70
CA LEU A 236 1.71 36.08 5.10
C LEU A 236 0.32 36.57 5.53
N SER A 237 0.25 37.06 6.76
CA SER A 237 -0.68 38.08 7.26
C SER A 237 0.00 38.81 8.40
#